data_AF-A0A562DIC3-F1
#
_entry.id   AF-A0A562DIC3-F1
#
_cell.length_a   1.000
_cell.length_b   1.000
_cell.length_c   1.000
_cell.angle_alpha   90.00
_cell.angle_beta   90.00
_cell.angle_gamma   90.00
#
_symmetry.space_group_name_H-M   'P 1'
#
loop_
_entity.id
_entity.type
_entity.pdbx_description
1 polymer ?
#
loop_
_entity_poly.entity_id
_entity_poly.type
_entity_poly.pdbx_seq_one_letter_code
_entity_poly.pdbx_strand_id
1 'polypeptide(L)' 'MLKNYELSKPTHYAAPAPDRPIRKEPTMHNEEPMTQERREAFWRTFGWSPDLPETERIEIETRWTDPKIEEAEALGF' A
#
# COMPACT_ATOMS: atom_id res chain seq x y z
N MET A 1 -1.38 -20.00 -67.36
CA MET A 1 -1.12 -20.73 -66.11
C MET A 1 0.08 -20.10 -65.42
N LEU A 2 -0.12 -19.34 -64.34
CA LEU A 2 0.96 -18.96 -63.44
C LEU A 2 0.39 -18.64 -62.04
N LYS A 3 0.56 -19.62 -61.15
CA LYS A 3 1.01 -19.52 -59.75
C LYS A 3 0.30 -18.53 -58.81
N ASN A 4 -0.63 -19.10 -58.04
CA ASN A 4 -0.67 -19.15 -56.56
C ASN A 4 -0.37 -17.86 -55.76
N TYR A 5 -1.45 -17.34 -55.17
CA TYR A 5 -1.59 -16.86 -53.79
C TYR A 5 -0.31 -16.70 -52.96
N GLU A 6 -0.02 -15.47 -52.57
CA GLU A 6 0.24 -15.19 -51.15
C GLU A 6 -0.69 -14.07 -50.66
N LEU A 7 -1.33 -14.42 -49.56
CA LEU A 7 -2.47 -13.79 -48.91
C LEU A 7 -1.95 -12.93 -47.75
N SER A 8 -2.60 -11.78 -47.58
CA SER A 8 -2.66 -10.95 -46.38
C SER A 8 -1.39 -10.26 -45.87
N LYS A 9 -1.41 -8.94 -46.07
CA LYS A 9 -0.73 -7.94 -45.25
C LYS A 9 -1.02 -8.19 -43.76
N PRO A 10 -0.05 -7.92 -42.88
CA PRO A 10 -0.36 -7.22 -41.66
C PRO A 10 0.37 -5.88 -41.65
N THR A 11 -0.35 -4.81 -41.96
CA THR A 11 0.03 -3.46 -41.54
C THR A 11 0.15 -3.49 -40.03
N HIS A 12 1.36 -3.25 -39.55
CA HIS A 12 1.78 -3.34 -38.16
C HIS A 12 0.93 -2.38 -37.30
N TYR A 13 -0.15 -2.90 -36.70
CA TYR A 13 -0.73 -2.30 -35.50
C TYR A 13 0.27 -2.52 -34.36
N ALA A 14 1.23 -1.61 -34.21
CA ALA A 14 1.98 -1.50 -32.98
C ALA A 14 1.15 -0.61 -32.04
N ALA A 15 0.40 -1.27 -31.15
CA ALA A 15 -0.27 -0.63 -30.02
C ALA A 15 0.73 0.21 -29.21
N PRO A 16 0.32 1.34 -28.58
CA PRO A 16 1.14 1.96 -27.55
C PRO A 16 1.36 0.91 -26.45
N ALA A 17 2.62 0.67 -26.10
CA ALA A 17 3.00 -0.25 -25.05
C ALA A 17 2.19 0.07 -23.78
N PRO A 18 1.44 -0.90 -23.21
CA PRO A 18 0.79 -0.68 -21.93
C PRO A 18 1.88 -0.46 -20.89
N ASP A 19 1.69 0.62 -20.12
CA ASP A 19 2.51 1.07 -19.02
C ASP A 19 3.19 -0.09 -18.29
N ARG A 20 4.52 0.00 -18.21
CA ARG A 20 5.31 -0.83 -17.29
C ARG A 20 4.59 -0.79 -15.94
N PRO A 21 4.30 -1.92 -15.28
CA PRO A 21 3.89 -1.86 -13.90
C PRO A 21 5.10 -1.28 -13.17
N ILE A 22 4.98 -0.01 -12.76
CA ILE A 22 5.79 0.55 -11.72
C ILE A 22 5.59 -0.42 -10.57
N ARG A 23 6.54 -1.34 -10.39
CA ARG A 23 6.72 -2.01 -9.12
C ARG A 23 6.80 -0.84 -8.16
N LYS A 24 5.77 -0.65 -7.35
CA LYS A 24 5.88 0.16 -6.15
C LYS A 24 7.00 -0.53 -5.39
N GLU A 25 8.21 -0.02 -5.55
CA GLU A 25 9.32 -0.39 -4.70
C GLU A 25 8.75 -0.28 -3.29
N PRO A 26 8.73 -1.37 -2.49
CA PRO A 26 8.45 -1.17 -1.08
C PRO A 26 9.55 -0.21 -0.66
N THR A 27 9.19 1.04 -0.36
CA THR A 27 10.10 1.94 0.30
C THR A 27 10.48 1.20 1.56
N MET A 28 11.68 0.59 1.52
CA MET A 28 12.32 0.05 2.70
C MET A 28 12.68 1.28 3.52
N HIS A 29 11.67 1.82 4.21
CA HIS A 29 11.88 2.67 5.36
C HIS A 29 12.74 1.80 6.27
N ASN A 30 14.04 2.10 6.27
CA ASN A 30 15.02 1.53 7.16
C ASN A 30 14.85 2.19 8.55
N GLU A 31 13.59 2.35 8.92
CA GLU A 31 13.09 2.90 10.17
C GLU A 31 12.75 1.66 10.99
N GLU A 32 13.24 1.60 12.21
CA GLU A 32 12.94 0.48 13.09
C GLU A 32 11.43 0.25 13.11
N PRO A 33 10.96 -0.99 12.87
CA PRO A 33 9.53 -1.25 12.85
C PRO A 33 8.92 -0.77 14.16
N MET A 34 7.85 0.01 14.07
CA MET A 34 7.18 0.57 15.25
C MET A 34 6.86 -0.56 16.24
N THR A 35 7.35 -0.42 17.46
CA THR A 35 7.15 -1.42 18.50
C THR A 35 5.69 -1.44 18.95
N GLN A 36 5.24 -2.58 19.44
CA GLN A 36 3.90 -2.72 20.01
C GLN A 36 3.69 -1.74 21.17
N GLU A 37 4.70 -1.54 22.02
CA GLU A 37 4.64 -0.60 23.13
C GLU A 37 4.41 0.85 22.67
N ARG A 38 5.08 1.29 21.58
CA ARG A 38 4.88 2.62 21.00
C ARG A 38 3.47 2.77 20.43
N ARG A 39 2.95 1.76 19.75
CA ARG A 39 1.56 1.74 19.27
C ARG A 39 0.57 1.90 20.42
N GLU A 40 0.73 1.09 21.47
CA GLU A 40 -0.16 1.13 22.63
C GLU A 40 -0.07 2.46 23.38
N ALA A 41 1.13 3.03 23.51
CA ALA A 41 1.29 4.34 24.12
C ALA A 41 0.51 5.41 23.35
N PHE A 42 0.56 5.40 22.02
CA PHE A 42 -0.21 6.30 21.18
C PHE A 42 -1.71 6.01 21.28
N TRP A 43 -2.14 4.75 21.12
CA TRP A 43 -3.56 4.41 21.20
C TRP A 43 -4.19 4.77 22.54
N ARG A 44 -3.45 4.69 23.65
CA ARG A 44 -3.90 5.13 24.98
C ARG A 44 -4.27 6.61 25.03
N THR A 45 -3.65 7.47 24.22
CA THR A 45 -4.04 8.90 24.14
C THR A 45 -5.43 9.08 23.49
N PHE A 46 -5.86 8.09 22.70
CA PHE A 46 -7.18 8.01 22.07
C PHE A 46 -8.15 7.08 22.81
N GLY A 47 -7.83 6.71 24.06
CA GLY A 47 -8.73 5.95 24.93
C GLY A 47 -8.61 4.43 24.81
N TRP A 48 -7.62 3.90 24.07
CA TRP A 48 -7.39 2.46 24.01
C TRP A 48 -6.97 1.91 25.37
N SER A 49 -7.56 0.77 25.74
CA SER A 49 -7.18 -0.04 26.90
C SER A 49 -7.29 -1.52 26.53
N PRO A 50 -6.44 -2.40 27.07
CA PRO A 50 -6.61 -3.85 26.91
C PRO A 50 -7.95 -4.36 27.46
N ASP A 51 -8.59 -3.62 28.36
CA ASP A 51 -9.88 -3.97 28.97
C ASP A 51 -11.09 -3.59 28.11
N LEU A 52 -10.89 -2.87 26.99
CA LEU A 52 -11.97 -2.53 26.07
C LEU A 52 -12.49 -3.77 25.33
N PRO A 53 -13.79 -3.75 24.92
CA PRO A 53 -14.32 -4.73 23.98
C PRO A 53 -13.44 -4.82 22.73
N GLU A 54 -13.25 -6.03 22.21
CA GLU A 54 -12.39 -6.28 21.04
C GLU A 54 -12.79 -5.40 19.84
N THR A 55 -14.09 -5.20 19.60
CA THR A 55 -14.59 -4.33 18.54
C THR A 55 -14.07 -2.90 18.68
N GLU A 56 -14.11 -2.34 19.89
CA GLU A 56 -13.63 -0.97 20.15
C GLU A 56 -12.11 -0.87 20.04
N ARG A 57 -11.37 -1.90 20.49
CA ARG A 57 -9.91 -1.96 20.30
C ARG A 57 -9.56 -1.97 18.82
N ILE A 58 -10.19 -2.85 18.04
CA ILE A 58 -9.95 -2.97 16.60
C ILE A 58 -10.24 -1.66 15.88
N GLU A 59 -11.30 -0.94 16.25
CA GLU A 59 -11.59 0.37 15.66
C GLU A 59 -10.45 1.36 15.85
N ILE A 60 -9.87 1.44 17.06
CA ILE A 60 -8.75 2.33 17.35
C ILE A 60 -7.47 1.86 16.62
N GLU A 61 -7.16 0.56 16.69
CA GLU A 61 -5.98 -0.05 16.06
C GLU A 61 -6.01 0.11 14.53
N THR A 62 -7.18 -0.06 13.90
CA THR A 62 -7.37 0.11 12.45
C THR A 62 -7.35 1.58 12.04
N ARG A 63 -7.85 2.47 12.91
CA ARG A 63 -7.81 3.91 12.67
C ARG A 63 -6.37 4.43 12.71
N TRP A 64 -5.58 3.97 13.68
CA TRP A 64 -4.22 4.40 13.95
C TRP A 64 -3.21 3.28 13.62
N THR A 65 -2.99 3.08 12.33
CA THR A 65 -1.92 2.23 11.80
C THR A 65 -0.55 2.88 11.96
N ASP A 66 0.53 2.10 11.94
CA ASP A 66 1.91 2.56 12.12
C ASP A 66 2.26 3.81 11.28
N PRO A 67 1.96 3.90 9.96
CA PRO A 67 2.27 5.10 9.18
C PRO A 67 1.51 6.36 9.62
N LYS A 68 0.29 6.18 10.15
CA LYS A 68 -0.53 7.29 10.65
C LYS A 68 -0.07 7.76 12.00
N ILE A 69 0.43 6.84 12.83
CA ILE A 69 1.05 7.18 14.12
C ILE A 69 2.33 7.96 13.85
N GLU A 70 3.18 7.50 12.93
CA GLU A 70 4.40 8.21 12.53
C GLU A 70 4.10 9.62 12.00
N GLU A 71 3.09 9.75 11.13
CA GLU A 71 2.66 11.05 10.62
C GLU A 71 2.14 11.96 11.74
N ALA A 72 1.34 11.42 12.67
CA ALA A 72 0.81 12.20 13.79
C ALA A 72 1.92 12.67 14.75
N GLU A 73 2.88 11.80 15.08
CA GLU A 73 4.04 12.17 15.91
C GLU A 73 4.92 13.21 15.19
N ALA A 74 5.10 13.10 13.86
CA ALA A 74 5.82 14.10 13.07
C ALA A 74 5.12 15.48 13.07
N LEU A 75 3.80 15.49 13.28
CA LEU A 75 2.99 16.70 13.46
C LEU A 75 2.91 17.18 14.93
N GLY A 76 3.52 16.46 15.87
CA GLY A 76 3.59 16.81 17.29
C GLY A 76 2.38 16.43 18.13
N PHE A 77 1.62 15.41 17.70
CA PHE A 77 0.55 14.79 18.50
C PHE A 77 1.09 13.82 19.56
#